data_AF-A0A5B0S833-F1
#
_entry.id   AF-A0A5B0S833-F1
#
_cell.length_a   1.000
_cell.length_b   1.000
_cell.length_c   1.000
_cell.angle_alpha   90.00
_cell.angle_beta   90.00
_cell.angle_gamma   90.00
#
_symmetry.space_group_name_H-M   'P 1'
#
loop_
_entity.id
_entity.type
_entity.pdbx_description
1 polymer ?
#
loop_
_entity_poly.entity_id
_entity_poly.type
_entity_poly.pdbx_seq_one_letter_code
_entity_poly.pdbx_strand_id
1 'polypeptide(L)'
;MANTIVPNATLALSDSLSFKTDQQIKIVNSGNKPVRYRLQHLPAVSVKTFGADEKFNRPDVTPDTEGLVANAVMTPETFTLAPGSDQVVKIRFTAPKASSADLTVYSGYIILDGDVECESHNVPYYGVIGSLKDQEIIDRGPVPGSSTVRFPYVAFKSDELTPEGFPIYTAQKTNFIWKLSEKQSLYLLFRTVFGSPTLRIDVIAGDANPTPSKSTKGSHFDKSFGNTKIIGMVPGTEFTSLARSGLGDSYTTIWDATIVTGGIDQSPIPLPNGNYRLLIRALHVNGRKDVESDVDFWLSPPFTLVR
;
A
#
# COMPACT_ATOMS: atom_id res chain seq x y z
N MET A 1 37.11 -9.40 25.24
CA MET A 1 36.60 -8.44 24.25
C MET A 1 35.19 -8.05 24.67
N ALA A 2 34.78 -6.80 24.40
CA ALA A 2 33.36 -6.46 24.42
C ALA A 2 32.68 -7.14 23.22
N ASN A 3 31.44 -7.58 23.40
CA ASN A 3 30.65 -8.17 22.33
C ASN A 3 29.18 -7.93 22.68
N THR A 4 28.51 -7.09 21.91
CA THR A 4 27.16 -6.64 22.24
C THR A 4 26.20 -7.00 21.14
N ILE A 5 25.03 -7.49 21.54
CA ILE A 5 23.96 -7.88 20.64
C ILE A 5 22.72 -7.08 21.00
N VAL A 6 22.09 -6.49 19.98
CA VAL A 6 20.77 -5.86 20.08
C VAL A 6 19.79 -6.67 19.21
N PRO A 7 19.08 -7.68 19.75
CA PRO A 7 18.28 -8.60 18.95
C PRO A 7 17.15 -7.92 18.15
N ASN A 8 16.61 -6.81 18.68
CA ASN A 8 15.55 -6.03 18.05
C ASN A 8 16.13 -4.72 17.50
N ALA A 9 17.01 -4.81 16.50
CA ALA A 9 17.75 -3.68 15.95
C ALA A 9 16.92 -2.76 15.03
N THR A 10 15.58 -2.73 15.15
CA THR A 10 14.73 -1.79 14.39
C THR A 10 13.42 -1.55 15.14
N LEU A 11 12.99 -0.28 15.20
CA LEU A 11 11.78 0.15 15.89
C LEU A 11 10.78 0.76 14.90
N ALA A 12 9.83 -0.05 14.43
CA ALA A 12 8.73 0.43 13.59
C ALA A 12 7.64 1.07 14.46
N LEU A 13 7.50 2.39 14.37
CA LEU A 13 6.57 3.19 15.16
C LEU A 13 5.16 3.25 14.56
N SER A 14 4.98 2.71 13.36
CA SER A 14 3.73 2.69 12.60
C SER A 14 3.22 4.09 12.21
N ASP A 15 1.96 4.18 11.80
CA ASP A 15 1.28 5.43 11.44
C ASP A 15 0.56 6.06 12.65
N SER A 16 -0.10 7.20 12.49
CA SER A 16 -0.73 7.89 13.62
C SER A 16 -1.91 7.14 14.24
N LEU A 17 -2.62 6.30 13.48
CA LEU A 17 -3.72 5.48 14.00
C LEU A 17 -3.22 4.31 14.85
N SER A 18 -2.02 3.80 14.56
CA SER A 18 -1.43 2.64 15.24
C SER A 18 -0.10 2.97 15.91
N PHE A 19 0.10 4.26 16.25
CA PHE A 19 1.37 4.78 16.74
C PHE A 19 1.82 4.05 18.00
N LYS A 20 3.01 3.46 17.93
CA LYS A 20 3.60 2.73 19.06
C LYS A 20 4.50 3.66 19.85
N THR A 21 3.88 4.41 20.75
CA THR A 21 4.55 5.40 21.63
C THR A 21 5.65 4.76 22.49
N ASP A 22 5.35 3.63 23.13
CA ASP A 22 6.30 2.95 24.02
C ASP A 22 6.91 1.74 23.29
N GLN A 23 8.24 1.70 23.26
CA GLN A 23 9.07 0.66 22.66
C GLN A 23 10.12 0.20 23.66
N GLN A 24 10.82 -0.89 23.33
CA GLN A 24 11.97 -1.32 24.11
C GLN A 24 13.00 -2.02 23.24
N ILE A 25 14.28 -1.87 23.62
CA ILE A 25 15.38 -2.67 23.08
C ILE A 25 15.99 -3.51 24.20
N LYS A 26 16.40 -4.72 23.84
CA LYS A 26 17.21 -5.59 24.70
C LYS A 26 18.66 -5.50 24.24
N ILE A 27 19.55 -5.25 25.19
CA ILE A 27 20.98 -5.13 24.96
C ILE A 27 21.65 -6.26 25.74
N VAL A 28 22.46 -7.07 25.08
CA VAL A 28 23.12 -8.24 25.67
C VAL A 28 24.62 -8.10 25.51
N ASN A 29 25.38 -8.18 26.61
CA ASN A 29 26.83 -8.24 26.56
C ASN A 29 27.25 -9.71 26.60
N SER A 30 27.52 -10.30 25.43
CA SER A 30 28.07 -11.65 25.27
C SER A 30 29.61 -11.69 25.34
N GLY A 31 30.23 -10.55 25.65
CA GLY A 31 31.67 -10.43 25.86
C GLY A 31 32.11 -10.89 27.26
N ASN A 32 33.40 -10.68 27.55
CA ASN A 32 34.02 -11.07 28.82
C ASN A 32 34.50 -9.88 29.67
N LYS A 33 34.15 -8.65 29.28
CA LYS A 33 34.43 -7.43 30.03
C LYS A 33 33.13 -6.66 30.27
N PRO A 34 32.98 -5.97 31.43
CA PRO A 34 31.87 -5.04 31.61
C PRO A 34 31.98 -3.89 30.61
N VAL A 35 30.85 -3.36 30.16
CA VAL A 35 30.77 -2.20 29.28
C VAL A 35 29.78 -1.21 29.88
N ARG A 36 30.15 0.06 29.97
CA ARG A 36 29.23 1.15 30.33
C ARG A 36 28.69 1.77 29.05
N TYR A 37 27.37 1.79 28.92
CA TYR A 37 26.70 2.41 27.80
C TYR A 37 26.09 3.75 28.16
N ARG A 38 26.08 4.65 27.18
CA ARG A 38 25.26 5.86 27.15
C ARG A 38 24.43 5.84 25.87
N LEU A 39 23.12 6.01 26.01
CA LEU A 39 22.22 6.10 24.87
C LEU A 39 22.00 7.56 24.49
N GLN A 40 21.94 7.80 23.19
CA GLN A 40 21.65 9.11 22.62
C GLN A 40 20.57 8.97 21.55
N HIS A 41 19.72 10.00 21.45
CA HIS A 41 18.73 10.08 20.39
C HIS A 41 19.27 10.99 19.28
N LEU A 42 19.38 10.44 18.07
CA LEU A 42 19.76 11.17 16.88
C LEU A 42 18.58 11.20 15.91
N PRO A 43 17.74 12.25 15.93
CA PRO A 43 16.64 12.36 14.99
C PRO A 43 17.10 12.68 13.57
N ALA A 44 16.34 12.19 12.58
CA ALA A 44 16.41 12.66 11.21
C ALA A 44 15.27 13.65 10.93
N VAL A 45 15.49 14.58 10.01
CA VAL A 45 14.47 15.51 9.52
C VAL A 45 13.33 14.72 8.87
N SER A 46 12.09 15.12 9.18
CA SER A 46 10.91 14.48 8.60
C SER A 46 10.67 14.95 7.17
N VAL A 47 10.19 14.04 6.31
CA VAL A 47 10.00 14.28 4.87
C VAL A 47 8.56 13.98 4.48
N LYS A 48 7.91 14.89 3.75
CA LYS A 48 6.56 14.68 3.22
C LYS A 48 6.58 13.59 2.15
N THR A 49 5.61 12.67 2.16
CA THR A 49 5.53 11.61 1.13
C THR A 49 5.12 12.17 -0.23
N PHE A 50 4.34 13.24 -0.21
CA PHE A 50 3.69 13.86 -1.35
C PHE A 50 4.15 15.30 -1.53
N GLY A 51 4.18 15.75 -2.79
CA GLY A 51 4.27 17.17 -3.10
C GLY A 51 2.97 17.89 -2.74
N ALA A 52 3.02 19.21 -2.63
CA ALA A 52 1.82 20.01 -2.42
C ALA A 52 0.78 19.71 -3.52
N ASP A 53 -0.44 19.39 -3.10
CA ASP A 53 -1.59 19.09 -3.97
C ASP A 53 -1.38 17.95 -4.99
N GLU A 54 -0.44 17.03 -4.73
CA GLU A 54 -0.06 15.97 -5.67
C GLU A 54 0.02 14.60 -4.99
N LYS A 55 -0.54 13.55 -5.60
CA LYS A 55 -0.47 12.16 -5.11
C LYS A 55 0.53 11.28 -5.89
N PHE A 56 0.96 11.72 -7.08
CA PHE A 56 1.79 10.93 -7.99
C PHE A 56 3.30 11.15 -7.80
N ASN A 57 3.71 12.37 -7.43
CA ASN A 57 5.13 12.70 -7.35
C ASN A 57 5.82 12.16 -6.09
N ARG A 58 7.14 12.03 -6.19
CA ARG A 58 8.05 11.62 -5.11
C ARG A 58 8.02 12.63 -3.94
N PRO A 59 8.59 12.28 -2.76
CA PRO A 59 8.84 13.26 -1.72
C PRO A 59 9.50 14.51 -2.31
N ASP A 60 9.13 15.67 -1.77
CA ASP A 60 9.66 16.98 -2.14
C ASP A 60 11.17 16.90 -2.42
N VAL A 61 11.59 17.29 -3.63
CA VAL A 61 13.00 17.23 -4.07
C VAL A 61 13.91 18.12 -3.21
N THR A 62 13.31 19.06 -2.50
CA THR A 62 13.93 19.89 -1.47
C THR A 62 13.17 19.69 -0.17
N PRO A 63 13.51 18.64 0.62
CA PRO A 63 12.88 18.44 1.91
C PRO A 63 13.03 19.70 2.76
N ASP A 64 11.95 20.13 3.40
CA ASP A 64 12.00 21.24 4.36
C ASP A 64 13.04 20.92 5.45
N THR A 65 14.13 21.69 5.48
CA THR A 65 15.28 21.47 6.36
C THR A 65 15.13 22.16 7.71
N GLU A 66 14.10 22.96 7.95
CA GLU A 66 13.82 23.62 9.24
C GLU A 66 13.19 22.65 10.26
N GLY A 67 13.65 21.40 10.23
CA GLY A 67 12.84 20.19 10.30
C GLY A 67 12.09 19.88 11.60
N LEU A 68 10.83 19.48 11.41
CA LEU A 68 10.07 18.69 12.36
C LEU A 68 10.77 17.35 12.58
N VAL A 69 11.08 17.01 13.83
CA VAL A 69 11.72 15.75 14.21
C VAL A 69 10.90 15.02 15.27
N ALA A 70 11.07 13.70 15.34
CA ALA A 70 10.57 12.95 16.49
C ALA A 70 11.41 13.26 17.73
N ASN A 71 10.88 12.95 18.91
CA ASN A 71 11.63 12.91 20.14
C ASN A 71 11.62 11.48 20.70
N ALA A 72 12.70 11.06 21.35
CA ALA A 72 12.78 9.77 22.04
C ALA A 72 13.42 9.94 23.42
N VAL A 73 12.76 9.40 24.45
CA VAL A 73 13.27 9.39 25.82
C VAL A 73 13.58 7.94 26.21
N MET A 74 14.82 7.67 26.58
CA MET A 74 15.30 6.34 26.95
C MET A 74 15.35 6.20 28.47
N THR A 75 15.02 5.02 29.00
CA THR A 75 15.12 4.75 30.44
C THR A 75 15.56 3.30 30.68
N PRO A 76 16.75 3.07 31.29
CA PRO A 76 17.77 4.08 31.64
C PRO A 76 18.52 4.62 30.41
N GLU A 77 19.01 5.86 30.49
CA GLU A 77 19.88 6.45 29.44
C GLU A 77 21.35 6.02 29.57
N THR A 78 21.78 5.61 30.77
CA THR A 78 23.15 5.18 31.04
C THR A 78 23.11 4.02 32.02
N PHE A 79 23.89 2.98 31.75
CA PHE A 79 24.00 1.80 32.61
C PHE A 79 25.31 1.05 32.32
N THR A 80 25.70 0.17 33.24
CA THR A 80 26.84 -0.74 33.04
C THR A 80 26.33 -2.16 32.93
N LEU A 81 26.77 -2.88 31.90
CA LEU A 81 26.35 -4.25 31.64
C LEU A 81 27.52 -5.21 31.89
N ALA A 82 27.34 -6.09 32.87
CA ALA A 82 28.33 -7.13 33.18
C ALA A 82 28.42 -8.19 32.06
N PRO A 83 29.54 -8.92 31.97
CA PRO A 83 29.67 -10.07 31.07
C PRO A 83 28.52 -11.06 31.21
N GLY A 84 27.99 -11.53 30.08
CA GLY A 84 26.88 -12.49 30.02
C GLY A 84 25.52 -11.96 30.46
N SER A 85 25.40 -10.68 30.83
CA SER A 85 24.17 -10.07 31.32
C SER A 85 23.39 -9.35 30.20
N ASP A 86 22.12 -9.07 30.46
CA ASP A 86 21.27 -8.26 29.59
C ASP A 86 20.57 -7.11 30.31
N GLN A 87 20.24 -6.07 29.54
CA GLN A 87 19.50 -4.90 29.99
C GLN A 87 18.38 -4.60 28.99
N VAL A 88 17.18 -4.34 29.51
CA VAL A 88 16.08 -3.78 28.73
C VAL A 88 16.07 -2.27 28.92
N VAL A 89 16.09 -1.52 27.82
CA VAL A 89 15.88 -0.08 27.81
C VAL A 89 14.52 0.22 27.24
N LYS A 90 13.69 0.93 28.01
CA LYS A 90 12.38 1.43 27.55
C LYS A 90 12.61 2.74 26.80
N ILE A 91 11.88 2.93 25.71
CA ILE A 91 12.00 4.09 24.84
C ILE A 91 10.61 4.65 24.59
N ARG A 92 10.39 5.90 24.97
CA ARG A 92 9.13 6.60 24.74
C ARG A 92 9.29 7.61 23.63
N PHE A 93 8.61 7.39 22.52
CA PHE A 93 8.64 8.25 21.34
C PHE A 93 7.53 9.31 21.38
N THR A 94 7.83 10.49 20.85
CA THR A 94 6.82 11.51 20.49
C THR A 94 6.99 11.81 19.01
N ALA A 95 5.92 11.64 18.22
CA ALA A 95 5.94 11.97 16.81
C ALA A 95 6.07 13.49 16.60
N PRO A 96 6.70 13.94 15.50
CA PRO A 96 6.69 15.34 15.12
C PRO A 96 5.27 15.87 14.91
N LYS A 97 5.07 17.18 15.07
CA LYS A 97 3.79 17.82 14.77
C LYS A 97 3.74 18.23 13.30
N ALA A 98 3.11 17.43 12.44
CA ALA A 98 2.90 17.75 11.04
C ALA A 98 1.43 17.53 10.63
N SER A 99 1.07 18.00 9.44
CA SER A 99 -0.21 17.68 8.81
C SER A 99 -0.31 16.17 8.55
N SER A 100 -1.46 15.57 8.86
CA SER A 100 -1.76 14.17 8.53
C SER A 100 -2.02 13.94 7.03
N ALA A 101 -2.32 15.01 6.27
CA ALA A 101 -2.58 14.90 4.83
C ALA A 101 -1.30 14.65 4.02
N ASP A 102 -0.15 15.08 4.53
CA ASP A 102 1.14 15.01 3.81
C ASP A 102 1.81 13.62 3.91
N LEU A 103 1.25 12.72 4.72
CA LEU A 103 1.85 11.43 5.11
C LEU A 103 3.33 11.57 5.48
N THR A 104 3.65 12.52 6.33
CA THR A 104 5.05 12.85 6.65
C THR A 104 5.77 11.67 7.31
N VAL A 105 6.84 11.21 6.69
CA VAL A 105 7.72 10.15 7.20
C VAL A 105 8.74 10.79 8.14
N TYR A 106 8.89 10.22 9.33
CA TYR A 106 9.90 10.64 10.29
C TYR A 106 10.73 9.44 10.75
N SER A 107 12.00 9.67 11.06
CA SER A 107 12.93 8.62 11.41
C SER A 107 14.07 9.14 12.27
N GLY A 108 15.02 8.27 12.55
CA GLY A 108 16.26 8.58 13.26
C GLY A 108 16.88 7.31 13.84
N TYR A 109 17.81 7.50 14.77
CA TYR A 109 18.53 6.43 15.43
C TYR A 109 18.52 6.61 16.95
N ILE A 110 18.50 5.49 17.65
CA ILE A 110 18.95 5.40 19.04
C ILE A 110 20.39 4.88 18.97
N ILE A 111 21.33 5.74 19.34
CA ILE A 111 22.76 5.44 19.36
C ILE A 111 23.08 4.87 20.73
N LEU A 112 23.78 3.75 20.75
CA LEU A 112 24.28 3.08 21.94
C LEU A 112 25.81 3.16 21.93
N ASP A 113 26.38 4.10 22.68
CA ASP A 113 27.83 4.27 22.77
C ASP A 113 28.38 3.56 24.00
N GLY A 114 29.28 2.61 23.79
CA GLY A 114 30.06 1.95 24.85
C GLY A 114 31.33 2.72 25.20
N ASP A 115 31.80 2.59 26.44
CA ASP A 115 33.04 3.19 26.94
C ASP A 115 34.31 2.40 26.58
N VAL A 116 34.22 1.52 25.58
CA VAL A 116 35.32 0.68 25.09
C VAL A 116 35.48 0.83 23.58
N GLU A 117 36.69 0.59 23.08
CA GLU A 117 37.05 0.81 21.68
C GLU A 117 36.14 0.05 20.70
N CYS A 118 35.69 0.76 19.66
CA CYS A 118 34.84 0.23 18.58
C CYS A 118 33.49 -0.36 19.01
N GLU A 119 33.00 -0.01 20.21
CA GLU A 119 31.72 -0.49 20.73
C GLU A 119 30.64 0.59 20.60
N SER A 120 29.98 0.64 19.45
CA SER A 120 28.83 1.53 19.20
C SER A 120 27.80 0.85 18.29
N HIS A 121 26.51 1.03 18.58
CA HIS A 121 25.41 0.43 17.83
C HIS A 121 24.34 1.47 17.53
N ASN A 122 23.71 1.34 16.36
CA ASN A 122 22.64 2.22 15.93
C ASN A 122 21.35 1.41 15.74
N VAL A 123 20.30 1.78 16.48
CA VAL A 123 18.96 1.20 16.32
C VAL A 123 18.09 2.18 15.55
N PRO A 124 17.82 1.95 14.24
CA PRO A 124 16.91 2.80 13.48
C PRO A 124 15.48 2.72 14.01
N TYR A 125 14.79 3.86 13.95
CA TYR A 125 13.33 3.93 14.09
C TYR A 125 12.72 4.71 12.92
N TYR A 126 11.46 4.42 12.62
CA TYR A 126 10.69 5.19 11.64
C TYR A 126 9.20 5.12 11.92
N GLY A 127 8.47 6.14 11.49
CA GLY A 127 7.00 6.21 11.55
C GLY A 127 6.45 7.18 10.51
N VAL A 128 5.12 7.25 10.43
CA VAL A 128 4.40 8.12 9.50
C VAL A 128 3.34 8.93 10.24
N ILE A 129 3.29 10.23 9.98
CA ILE A 129 2.22 11.10 10.45
C ILE A 129 1.06 11.00 9.46
N GLY A 130 -0.13 10.63 9.95
CA GLY A 130 -1.31 10.35 9.13
C GLY A 130 -1.77 8.89 9.23
N SER A 131 -2.71 8.52 8.38
CA SER A 131 -3.31 7.18 8.35
C SER A 131 -2.98 6.52 7.03
N LEU A 132 -2.19 5.45 7.05
CA LEU A 132 -1.90 4.66 5.84
C LEU A 132 -3.15 3.90 5.36
N LYS A 133 -4.05 3.60 6.30
CA LYS A 133 -5.27 2.84 6.04
C LYS A 133 -6.36 3.67 5.37
N ASP A 134 -6.40 4.99 5.60
CA ASP A 134 -7.42 5.87 5.03
C ASP A 134 -7.01 6.47 3.67
N GLN A 135 -5.88 6.02 3.10
CA GLN A 135 -5.43 6.51 1.81
C GLN A 135 -6.26 5.93 0.68
N GLU A 136 -6.73 6.80 -0.22
CA GLU A 136 -7.27 6.39 -1.52
C GLU A 136 -6.19 5.62 -2.28
N ILE A 137 -6.54 4.45 -2.83
CA ILE A 137 -5.61 3.64 -3.60
C ILE A 137 -5.91 3.77 -5.07
N ILE A 138 -7.17 3.57 -5.46
CA ILE A 138 -7.59 3.56 -6.86
C ILE A 138 -7.76 5.01 -7.31
N ASP A 139 -7.03 5.41 -8.35
CA ASP A 139 -7.12 6.75 -8.89
C ASP A 139 -8.44 6.97 -9.65
N ARG A 140 -9.18 8.01 -9.25
CA ARG A 140 -10.43 8.47 -9.89
C ARG A 140 -10.26 9.75 -10.70
N GLY A 141 -9.01 10.17 -10.88
CA GLY A 141 -8.60 11.36 -11.60
C GLY A 141 -8.82 11.29 -13.12
N PRO A 142 -8.70 12.44 -13.80
CA PRO A 142 -8.78 12.50 -15.25
C PRO A 142 -7.61 11.77 -15.92
N VAL A 143 -7.87 11.20 -17.09
CA VAL A 143 -6.82 10.68 -17.97
C VAL A 143 -6.09 11.87 -18.60
N PRO A 144 -4.75 11.94 -18.55
CA PRO A 144 -3.99 13.01 -19.19
C PRO A 144 -4.36 13.16 -20.67
N GLY A 145 -4.60 14.40 -21.12
CA GLY A 145 -5.01 14.70 -22.49
C GLY A 145 -6.49 14.44 -22.80
N SER A 146 -7.31 14.02 -21.81
CA SER A 146 -8.76 13.86 -21.97
C SER A 146 -9.53 14.66 -20.93
N SER A 147 -10.54 15.41 -21.38
CA SER A 147 -11.47 16.13 -20.49
C SER A 147 -12.68 15.28 -20.05
N THR A 148 -12.87 14.10 -20.64
CA THR A 148 -14.11 13.31 -20.49
C THR A 148 -13.91 11.91 -19.92
N VAL A 149 -12.67 11.42 -19.88
CA VAL A 149 -12.34 10.08 -19.40
C VAL A 149 -11.59 10.18 -18.07
N ARG A 150 -11.96 9.32 -17.12
CA ARG A 150 -11.34 9.21 -15.79
C ARG A 150 -10.89 7.78 -15.57
N PHE A 151 -9.87 7.59 -14.75
CA PHE A 151 -9.50 6.27 -14.26
C PHE A 151 -10.47 5.79 -13.16
N PRO A 152 -10.53 4.47 -12.92
CA PRO A 152 -10.35 3.42 -13.92
C PRO A 152 -11.38 3.52 -15.05
N TYR A 153 -11.08 2.93 -16.21
CA TYR A 153 -12.05 2.78 -17.29
C TYR A 153 -11.82 1.52 -18.10
N VAL A 154 -12.89 1.02 -18.71
CA VAL A 154 -12.83 -0.07 -19.70
C VAL A 154 -12.91 0.50 -21.11
N ALA A 155 -12.24 -0.13 -22.06
CA ALA A 155 -12.14 0.36 -23.43
C ALA A 155 -12.02 -0.77 -24.45
N PHE A 156 -12.39 -0.48 -25.69
CA PHE A 156 -11.92 -1.26 -26.84
C PHE A 156 -10.68 -0.60 -27.42
N LYS A 157 -9.71 -1.42 -27.82
CA LYS A 157 -8.54 -0.95 -28.56
C LYS A 157 -8.91 -0.76 -30.04
N SER A 158 -8.42 0.33 -30.63
CA SER A 158 -8.48 0.57 -32.08
C SER A 158 -7.46 -0.31 -32.80
N ASP A 159 -7.75 -0.68 -34.03
CA ASP A 159 -6.78 -1.32 -34.92
C ASP A 159 -5.77 -0.30 -35.46
N GLU A 160 -6.12 0.99 -35.39
CA GLU A 160 -5.24 2.11 -35.71
C GLU A 160 -4.36 2.51 -34.51
N LEU A 161 -3.20 3.08 -34.82
CA LEU A 161 -2.26 3.68 -33.85
C LEU A 161 -2.25 5.19 -34.02
N THR A 162 -1.77 5.91 -33.00
CA THR A 162 -1.44 7.33 -33.16
C THR A 162 -0.29 7.49 -34.16
N PRO A 163 -0.05 8.71 -34.71
CA PRO A 163 1.10 8.96 -35.58
C PRO A 163 2.45 8.57 -34.97
N GLU A 164 2.57 8.62 -33.64
CA GLU A 164 3.76 8.23 -32.86
C GLU A 164 3.80 6.72 -32.55
N GLY A 165 2.83 5.94 -33.05
CA GLY A 165 2.76 4.49 -32.89
C GLY A 165 2.12 4.01 -31.58
N PHE A 166 1.45 4.88 -30.82
CA PHE A 166 0.79 4.48 -29.57
C PHE A 166 -0.60 3.87 -29.80
N PRO A 167 -1.04 2.93 -28.95
CA PRO A 167 -2.37 2.34 -29.04
C PRO A 167 -3.46 3.38 -28.72
N ILE A 168 -4.53 3.38 -29.52
CA ILE A 168 -5.73 4.20 -29.28
C ILE A 168 -6.78 3.36 -28.56
N TYR A 169 -7.39 3.93 -27.51
CA TYR A 169 -8.44 3.29 -26.72
C TYR A 169 -9.73 4.10 -26.76
N THR A 170 -10.84 3.45 -27.08
CA THR A 170 -12.18 4.03 -27.02
C THR A 170 -12.85 3.60 -25.72
N ALA A 171 -12.86 4.50 -24.73
CA ALA A 171 -13.49 4.26 -23.44
C ALA A 171 -14.98 3.95 -23.60
N GLN A 172 -15.43 2.87 -22.97
CA GLN A 172 -16.83 2.46 -22.97
C GLN A 172 -17.60 3.12 -21.85
N LYS A 173 -18.86 3.44 -22.12
CA LYS A 173 -19.78 4.12 -21.18
C LYS A 173 -20.88 3.15 -20.74
N THR A 174 -21.95 3.67 -20.17
CA THR A 174 -23.03 2.87 -19.56
C THR A 174 -23.70 1.91 -20.55
N ASN A 175 -23.90 0.65 -20.13
CA ASN A 175 -24.67 -0.38 -20.84
C ASN A 175 -24.17 -0.70 -22.26
N PHE A 176 -22.84 -0.69 -22.46
CA PHE A 176 -22.28 -1.06 -23.76
C PHE A 176 -22.41 -2.56 -24.02
N ILE A 177 -22.46 -2.93 -25.30
CA ILE A 177 -22.49 -4.33 -25.74
C ILE A 177 -21.08 -4.72 -26.14
N TRP A 178 -20.58 -5.81 -25.56
CA TRP A 178 -19.33 -6.43 -25.96
C TRP A 178 -19.64 -7.72 -26.72
N LYS A 179 -19.51 -7.65 -28.05
CA LYS A 179 -19.58 -8.82 -28.92
C LYS A 179 -18.17 -9.37 -29.17
N LEU A 180 -17.88 -10.57 -28.71
CA LEU A 180 -16.55 -11.19 -28.88
C LEU A 180 -16.20 -11.41 -30.35
N SER A 181 -17.20 -11.63 -31.21
CA SER A 181 -17.01 -11.75 -32.66
C SER A 181 -16.47 -10.48 -33.31
N GLU A 182 -16.70 -9.31 -32.71
CA GLU A 182 -16.28 -8.00 -33.24
C GLU A 182 -15.04 -7.46 -32.53
N LYS A 183 -14.98 -7.63 -31.20
CA LYS A 183 -13.85 -7.23 -30.37
C LYS A 183 -13.49 -8.38 -29.44
N GLN A 184 -12.38 -9.05 -29.71
CA GLN A 184 -11.97 -10.24 -28.93
C GLN A 184 -11.55 -9.93 -27.49
N SER A 185 -11.16 -8.68 -27.23
CA SER A 185 -10.66 -8.26 -25.92
C SER A 185 -11.30 -6.97 -25.42
N LEU A 186 -11.60 -6.94 -24.13
CA LEU A 186 -11.88 -5.73 -23.37
C LEU A 186 -10.62 -5.33 -22.62
N TYR A 187 -10.26 -4.04 -22.69
CA TYR A 187 -9.13 -3.50 -21.97
C TYR A 187 -9.63 -2.78 -20.73
N LEU A 188 -9.02 -3.05 -19.58
CA LEU A 188 -9.21 -2.29 -18.34
C LEU A 188 -7.95 -1.49 -18.07
N LEU A 189 -8.08 -0.17 -17.98
CA LEU A 189 -6.99 0.74 -17.68
C LEU A 189 -7.24 1.39 -16.32
N PHE A 190 -6.25 1.34 -15.44
CA PHE A 190 -6.34 1.90 -14.08
C PHE A 190 -5.00 2.41 -13.58
N ARG A 191 -5.03 3.29 -12.60
CA ARG A 191 -3.86 3.77 -11.86
C ARG A 191 -4.08 3.61 -10.37
N THR A 192 -2.98 3.57 -9.64
CA THR A 192 -2.98 3.60 -8.18
C THR A 192 -2.27 4.85 -7.69
N VAL A 193 -2.91 5.62 -6.82
CA VAL A 193 -2.32 6.80 -6.13
C VAL A 193 -1.68 6.41 -4.80
N PHE A 194 -1.88 5.17 -4.34
CA PHE A 194 -1.22 4.60 -3.18
C PHE A 194 -0.94 3.11 -3.36
N GLY A 195 -0.04 2.56 -2.55
CA GLY A 195 0.28 1.14 -2.59
C GLY A 195 -0.86 0.28 -2.02
N SER A 196 -0.98 -0.95 -2.52
CA SER A 196 -1.92 -1.95 -2.01
C SER A 196 -1.20 -3.27 -1.77
N PRO A 197 -1.32 -3.88 -0.57
CA PRO A 197 -0.82 -5.24 -0.34
C PRO A 197 -1.50 -6.28 -1.25
N THR A 198 -2.73 -6.04 -1.67
CA THR A 198 -3.46 -6.91 -2.60
C THR A 198 -4.46 -6.11 -3.43
N LEU A 199 -4.33 -6.13 -4.75
CA LEU A 199 -5.35 -5.65 -5.68
C LEU A 199 -5.89 -6.84 -6.50
N ARG A 200 -7.20 -6.91 -6.69
CA ARG A 200 -7.87 -7.96 -7.44
C ARG A 200 -8.94 -7.41 -8.36
N ILE A 201 -9.11 -8.02 -9.54
CA ILE A 201 -10.17 -7.69 -10.50
C ILE A 201 -11.13 -8.88 -10.63
N ASP A 202 -12.40 -8.66 -10.31
CA ASP A 202 -13.44 -9.68 -10.30
C ASP A 202 -14.58 -9.33 -11.25
N VAL A 203 -15.34 -10.35 -11.64
CA VAL A 203 -16.59 -10.24 -12.38
C VAL A 203 -17.76 -10.42 -11.41
N ILE A 204 -18.72 -9.50 -11.48
CA ILE A 204 -19.99 -9.55 -10.74
C ILE A 204 -21.17 -9.37 -11.72
N ALA A 205 -22.39 -9.61 -11.24
CA ALA A 205 -23.61 -9.37 -12.02
C ALA A 205 -23.75 -7.89 -12.43
N GLY A 206 -24.33 -7.63 -13.60
CA GLY A 206 -24.40 -6.29 -14.19
C GLY A 206 -25.22 -5.27 -13.38
N ASP A 207 -26.19 -5.74 -12.61
CA ASP A 207 -27.05 -4.95 -11.72
C ASP A 207 -26.52 -4.87 -10.28
N ALA A 208 -25.43 -5.57 -9.96
CA ALA A 208 -24.89 -5.60 -8.62
C ALA A 208 -24.26 -4.26 -8.21
N ASN A 209 -24.56 -3.85 -6.98
CA ASN A 209 -24.00 -2.66 -6.34
C ASN A 209 -23.55 -3.03 -4.91
N PRO A 210 -22.30 -3.48 -4.75
CA PRO A 210 -21.74 -3.84 -3.45
C PRO A 210 -21.89 -2.73 -2.39
N THR A 211 -22.29 -3.11 -1.18
CA THR A 211 -22.34 -2.25 0.01
C THR A 211 -21.41 -2.80 1.11
N PRO A 212 -20.12 -2.42 1.12
CA PRO A 212 -19.12 -2.98 2.03
C PRO A 212 -19.48 -2.77 3.50
N SER A 213 -19.34 -3.83 4.32
CA SER A 213 -19.58 -3.76 5.76
C SER A 213 -18.32 -3.40 6.56
N LYS A 214 -18.52 -2.67 7.67
CA LYS A 214 -17.48 -2.43 8.70
C LYS A 214 -17.25 -3.63 9.63
N SER A 215 -18.18 -4.59 9.64
CA SER A 215 -18.06 -5.79 10.46
C SER A 215 -17.12 -6.80 9.81
N THR A 216 -16.26 -7.45 10.60
CA THR A 216 -15.55 -8.64 10.16
C THR A 216 -16.56 -9.74 9.83
N LYS A 217 -16.61 -10.14 8.57
CA LYS A 217 -17.25 -11.40 8.15
C LYS A 217 -16.10 -12.37 7.88
N GLY A 218 -16.29 -13.67 8.10
CA GLY A 218 -15.22 -14.66 7.83
C GLY A 218 -14.60 -14.47 6.43
N SER A 219 -13.38 -14.96 6.22
CA SER A 219 -12.63 -14.79 4.96
C SER A 219 -13.47 -15.16 3.73
N HIS A 220 -14.07 -14.16 3.07
CA HIS A 220 -14.86 -14.28 1.85
C HIS A 220 -14.29 -13.41 0.73
N PHE A 221 -13.04 -12.97 0.85
CA PHE A 221 -12.42 -12.06 -0.11
C PHE A 221 -12.51 -12.58 -1.54
N ASP A 222 -12.54 -13.88 -1.78
CA ASP A 222 -12.70 -14.51 -3.11
C ASP A 222 -14.16 -14.83 -3.51
N LYS A 223 -15.11 -14.78 -2.56
CA LYS A 223 -16.50 -15.26 -2.74
C LYS A 223 -17.52 -14.14 -2.85
N SER A 224 -17.35 -13.07 -2.10
CA SER A 224 -18.31 -11.97 -2.06
C SER A 224 -17.66 -10.65 -1.65
N PHE A 225 -18.33 -9.56 -1.99
CA PHE A 225 -17.98 -8.23 -1.53
C PHE A 225 -19.24 -7.38 -1.39
N GLY A 226 -19.49 -6.79 -0.22
CA GLY A 226 -20.61 -5.90 0.03
C GLY A 226 -21.96 -6.56 -0.26
N ASN A 227 -22.17 -7.78 0.23
CA ASN A 227 -23.34 -8.64 -0.03
C ASN A 227 -23.56 -9.03 -1.52
N THR A 228 -22.58 -8.76 -2.39
CA THR A 228 -22.62 -9.20 -3.79
C THR A 228 -21.76 -10.46 -3.97
N LYS A 229 -22.30 -11.45 -4.67
CA LYS A 229 -21.56 -12.67 -5.04
C LYS A 229 -20.55 -12.35 -6.14
N ILE A 230 -19.31 -12.83 -5.97
CA ILE A 230 -18.30 -12.84 -7.02
C ILE A 230 -18.57 -14.03 -7.95
N ILE A 231 -18.64 -13.77 -9.25
CA ILE A 231 -18.83 -14.80 -10.27
C ILE A 231 -17.52 -15.54 -10.53
N GLY A 232 -16.43 -14.78 -10.66
CA GLY A 232 -15.08 -15.29 -10.80
C GLY A 232 -14.08 -14.14 -10.95
N MET A 233 -12.79 -14.46 -10.87
CA MET A 233 -11.71 -13.50 -11.06
C MET A 233 -11.35 -13.37 -12.54
N VAL A 234 -10.96 -12.17 -12.98
CA VAL A 234 -10.29 -12.02 -14.28
C VAL A 234 -8.92 -12.71 -14.20
N PRO A 235 -8.58 -13.65 -15.12
CA PRO A 235 -7.33 -14.41 -15.02
C PRO A 235 -6.09 -13.52 -14.90
N GLY A 236 -5.17 -13.88 -13.98
CA GLY A 236 -3.90 -13.17 -13.80
C GLY A 236 -4.00 -11.80 -13.12
N THR A 237 -5.14 -11.44 -12.50
CA THR A 237 -5.36 -10.10 -11.93
C THR A 237 -5.36 -10.04 -10.40
N GLU A 238 -4.76 -11.01 -9.71
CA GLU A 238 -4.43 -10.87 -8.29
C GLU A 238 -2.99 -10.35 -8.16
N PHE A 239 -2.87 -9.06 -7.89
CA PHE A 239 -1.58 -8.38 -7.72
C PHE A 239 -1.21 -8.35 -6.24
N THR A 240 -0.02 -8.85 -5.91
CA THR A 240 0.55 -8.76 -4.58
C THR A 240 1.51 -7.57 -4.50
N SER A 241 1.40 -6.76 -3.44
CA SER A 241 2.26 -5.59 -3.21
C SER A 241 2.32 -4.62 -4.39
N LEU A 242 1.15 -4.24 -4.92
CA LEU A 242 1.05 -3.31 -6.04
C LEU A 242 1.51 -1.93 -5.59
N ALA A 243 2.51 -1.37 -6.28
CA ALA A 243 3.01 -0.03 -6.02
C ALA A 243 2.06 1.05 -6.56
N ARG A 244 2.29 2.30 -6.14
CA ARG A 244 1.66 3.47 -6.76
C ARG A 244 2.19 3.70 -8.18
N SER A 245 1.35 4.22 -9.07
CA SER A 245 1.71 4.64 -10.42
C SER A 245 2.36 6.03 -10.43
N GLY A 246 3.26 6.29 -11.40
CA GLY A 246 3.66 7.65 -11.75
C GLY A 246 2.54 8.38 -12.51
N LEU A 247 2.65 9.71 -12.63
CA LEU A 247 1.61 10.55 -13.27
C LEU A 247 1.30 10.12 -14.71
N GLY A 248 2.29 9.68 -15.47
CA GLY A 248 2.13 9.22 -16.86
C GLY A 248 1.86 7.72 -17.01
N ASP A 249 1.95 6.95 -15.93
CA ASP A 249 1.88 5.49 -15.99
C ASP A 249 0.47 5.00 -15.76
N SER A 250 0.12 3.84 -16.33
CA SER A 250 -1.11 3.13 -15.98
C SER A 250 -0.94 1.63 -16.15
N TYR A 251 -1.70 0.87 -15.37
CA TYR A 251 -1.84 -0.56 -15.56
C TYR A 251 -2.89 -0.82 -16.63
N THR A 252 -2.59 -1.77 -17.53
CA THR A 252 -3.52 -2.25 -18.54
C THR A 252 -3.72 -3.75 -18.38
N THR A 253 -4.96 -4.16 -18.16
CA THR A 253 -5.38 -5.56 -18.19
C THR A 253 -6.13 -5.83 -19.48
N ILE A 254 -5.72 -6.87 -20.20
CA ILE A 254 -6.39 -7.35 -21.42
C ILE A 254 -7.22 -8.55 -21.02
N TRP A 255 -8.51 -8.55 -21.38
CA TRP A 255 -9.43 -9.59 -20.95
C TRP A 255 -10.28 -10.12 -22.10
N ASP A 256 -10.42 -11.44 -22.19
CA ASP A 256 -11.07 -12.19 -23.28
C ASP A 256 -12.41 -12.83 -22.85
N ALA A 257 -13.03 -12.29 -21.78
CA ALA A 257 -14.26 -12.80 -21.19
C ALA A 257 -14.14 -14.24 -20.66
N THR A 258 -12.98 -14.59 -20.11
CA THR A 258 -12.81 -15.80 -19.29
C THR A 258 -12.72 -15.47 -17.80
N ILE A 259 -13.04 -16.41 -16.93
CA ILE A 259 -12.94 -16.24 -15.48
C ILE A 259 -12.26 -17.43 -14.84
N VAL A 260 -11.72 -17.21 -13.64
CA VAL A 260 -11.23 -18.28 -12.78
C VAL A 260 -12.13 -18.35 -11.55
N THR A 261 -12.73 -19.52 -11.28
CA THR A 261 -13.65 -19.75 -10.16
C THR A 261 -12.95 -20.47 -9.00
N GLY A 262 -11.94 -19.80 -8.43
CA GLY A 262 -11.12 -20.35 -7.34
C GLY A 262 -9.79 -19.64 -7.19
N GLY A 263 -8.73 -20.39 -6.89
CA GLY A 263 -7.36 -19.86 -6.79
C GLY A 263 -6.80 -19.44 -8.16
N ILE A 264 -5.75 -18.61 -8.14
CA ILE A 264 -5.13 -18.02 -9.35
C ILE A 264 -4.66 -19.05 -10.38
N ASP A 265 -4.31 -20.27 -9.94
CA ASP A 265 -3.75 -21.33 -10.79
C ASP A 265 -4.79 -22.19 -11.52
N GLN A 266 -6.09 -21.94 -11.30
CA GLN A 266 -7.12 -22.73 -11.97
C GLN A 266 -7.28 -22.32 -13.44
N SER A 267 -7.66 -23.29 -14.27
CA SER A 267 -7.88 -23.07 -15.70
C SER A 267 -9.01 -22.06 -15.95
N PRO A 268 -8.79 -21.03 -16.77
CA PRO A 268 -9.84 -20.09 -17.15
C PRO A 268 -10.99 -20.78 -17.85
N ILE A 269 -12.23 -20.41 -17.51
CA ILE A 269 -13.45 -20.85 -18.18
C ILE A 269 -14.14 -19.68 -18.89
N PRO A 270 -14.78 -19.90 -20.03
CA PRO A 270 -15.56 -18.88 -20.72
C PRO A 270 -16.72 -18.34 -19.85
N LEU A 271 -16.82 -17.01 -19.69
CA LEU A 271 -17.99 -16.36 -19.12
C LEU A 271 -19.19 -16.50 -20.08
N PRO A 272 -20.37 -16.97 -19.66
CA PRO A 272 -21.52 -17.13 -20.56
C PRO A 272 -22.08 -15.77 -21.03
N ASN A 273 -22.97 -15.78 -22.01
CA ASN A 273 -23.73 -14.59 -22.40
C ASN A 273 -24.49 -14.05 -21.19
N GLY A 274 -24.47 -12.73 -20.98
CA GLY A 274 -25.10 -12.13 -19.81
C GLY A 274 -24.71 -10.68 -19.58
N ASN A 275 -25.19 -10.13 -18.47
CA ASN A 275 -24.91 -8.75 -18.04
C ASN A 275 -23.96 -8.76 -16.85
N TYR A 276 -22.89 -7.99 -16.94
CA TYR A 276 -21.79 -8.04 -15.98
C TYR A 276 -21.21 -6.64 -15.67
N ARG A 277 -20.43 -6.59 -14.60
CA ARG A 277 -19.50 -5.50 -14.26
C ARG A 277 -18.16 -6.08 -13.87
N LEU A 278 -17.09 -5.31 -14.09
CA LEU A 278 -15.82 -5.52 -13.43
C LEU A 278 -15.80 -4.78 -12.09
N LEU A 279 -15.24 -5.44 -11.09
CA LEU A 279 -15.04 -4.94 -9.73
C LEU A 279 -13.54 -4.95 -9.45
N ILE A 280 -12.93 -3.78 -9.34
CA ILE A 280 -11.56 -3.63 -8.83
C ILE A 280 -11.65 -3.50 -7.32
N ARG A 281 -10.84 -4.26 -6.59
CA ARG A 281 -10.71 -4.19 -5.13
C ARG A 281 -9.26 -4.07 -4.74
N ALA A 282 -8.92 -3.08 -3.93
CA ALA A 282 -7.58 -2.83 -3.43
C ALA A 282 -7.61 -2.76 -1.90
N LEU A 283 -6.88 -3.65 -1.24
CA LEU A 283 -6.77 -3.66 0.22
C LEU A 283 -5.95 -2.44 0.68
N HIS A 284 -6.46 -1.69 1.65
CA HIS A 284 -5.70 -0.61 2.27
C HIS A 284 -4.45 -1.14 2.99
N VAL A 285 -3.38 -0.33 3.07
CA VAL A 285 -2.21 -0.67 3.90
C VAL A 285 -2.66 -0.82 5.35
N ASN A 286 -2.18 -1.87 6.03
CA ASN A 286 -2.65 -2.32 7.35
C ASN A 286 -4.13 -2.75 7.42
N GLY A 287 -4.82 -2.84 6.28
CA GLY A 287 -6.18 -3.37 6.18
C GLY A 287 -6.23 -4.89 6.33
N ARG A 288 -7.40 -5.42 6.70
CA ARG A 288 -7.64 -6.86 6.82
C ARG A 288 -8.60 -7.35 5.74
N LYS A 289 -8.25 -8.46 5.05
CA LYS A 289 -9.05 -9.02 3.94
C LYS A 289 -10.46 -9.51 4.36
N ASP A 290 -10.67 -9.75 5.65
CA ASP A 290 -11.95 -10.17 6.25
C ASP A 290 -12.82 -8.97 6.68
N VAL A 291 -12.36 -7.73 6.46
CA VAL A 291 -13.09 -6.49 6.72
C VAL A 291 -13.29 -5.75 5.40
N GLU A 292 -14.51 -5.75 4.87
CA GLU A 292 -14.78 -5.15 3.56
C GLU A 292 -14.58 -3.63 3.54
N SER A 293 -14.77 -2.94 4.66
CA SER A 293 -14.46 -1.50 4.77
C SER A 293 -12.96 -1.18 4.72
N ASP A 294 -12.09 -2.18 4.76
CA ASP A 294 -10.64 -2.01 4.60
C ASP A 294 -10.23 -2.13 3.12
N VAL A 295 -11.18 -2.12 2.19
CA VAL A 295 -10.97 -2.30 0.76
C VAL A 295 -11.50 -1.09 -0.01
N ASP A 296 -10.60 -0.41 -0.72
CA ASP A 296 -10.95 0.55 -1.76
C ASP A 296 -11.48 -0.21 -2.98
N PHE A 297 -12.52 0.30 -3.64
CA PHE A 297 -13.10 -0.40 -4.78
C PHE A 297 -13.60 0.53 -5.88
N TRP A 298 -13.69 -0.03 -7.08
CA TRP A 298 -14.28 0.62 -8.24
C TRP A 298 -15.10 -0.38 -9.04
N LEU A 299 -16.18 0.12 -9.65
CA LEU A 299 -17.06 -0.65 -10.53
C LEU A 299 -16.98 -0.10 -11.94
N SER A 300 -16.85 -0.99 -12.93
CA SER A 300 -17.02 -0.61 -14.33
C SER A 300 -18.47 -0.19 -14.62
N PRO A 301 -18.70 0.53 -15.74
CA PRO A 301 -20.01 0.55 -16.35
C PRO A 301 -20.51 -0.89 -16.56
N PRO A 302 -21.81 -1.14 -16.38
CA PRO A 302 -22.40 -2.42 -16.75
C PRO A 302 -22.27 -2.66 -18.25
N PHE A 303 -22.10 -3.92 -18.64
CA PHE A 303 -22.01 -4.34 -20.04
C PHE A 303 -22.74 -5.65 -20.30
N THR A 304 -23.17 -5.84 -21.54
CA THR A 304 -23.75 -7.09 -22.02
C THR A 304 -22.70 -7.83 -22.83
N LEU A 305 -22.34 -9.04 -22.40
CA LEU A 305 -21.48 -9.94 -23.15
C LEU A 305 -22.31 -10.78 -24.12
N VAL A 306 -21.90 -10.75 -25.38
CA VAL A 306 -22.42 -11.59 -26.46
C VAL A 306 -21.24 -12.33 -27.09
N ARG A 307 -21.22 -13.65 -26.96
CA ARG A 307 -20.22 -14.50 -27.60
C ARG A 307 -20.57 -14.78 -29.06
#